data_AF-A0A927CYF7-F1
#
_entry.id   AF-A0A927CYF7-F1
#
_cell.length_a   1.000
_cell.length_b   1.000
_cell.length_c   1.000
_cell.angle_alpha   90.00
_cell.angle_beta   90.00
_cell.angle_gamma   90.00
#
_symmetry.space_group_name_H-M   'P 1'
#
loop_
_entity.id
_entity.type
_entity.pdbx_description
1 polymer ?
#
loop_
_entity_poly.entity_id
_entity_poly.type
_entity_poly.pdbx_seq_one_letter_code
_entity_poly.pdbx_strand_id
1 'polypeptide(L)'
;MKEIEQYIKKIVDHTDCTKDEKEDLAEELTVHLEILMEENMKLGMSEQEAIQEAIRVFGSENTIGDQLQQAMFPYRRELLITISLSFIALSFAAYSVYLFNVHEASNVELLINVFIGLGLLTATVSSTFNTRRKLVINSLLVLALLGSVMNGMMLAYTDHYFTQFLLFMDYGVLLAIIIMLYLTTLHSTYFNKPFSKLQKLMHFTNITAGLVILAATLFFVWGILLFGGLSWGLTFIFIPLLIWIILYIIQVNFQNKILIYSIFALYTLFVGAIILFFLFPYNLM
;
A
#
# COMPACT_ATOMS: atom_id res chain seq x y z
N MET A 1 14.48 30.43 -17.15
CA MET A 1 13.70 29.20 -17.42
C MET A 1 14.31 27.90 -16.89
N LYS A 2 15.48 27.43 -17.35
CA LYS A 2 16.06 26.13 -16.89
C LYS A 2 16.23 25.99 -15.37
N GLU A 3 16.53 27.08 -14.66
CA GLU A 3 16.65 27.06 -13.19
C GLU A 3 15.29 26.83 -12.50
N ILE A 4 14.23 27.48 -12.98
CA ILE A 4 12.85 27.28 -12.50
C ILE A 4 12.43 25.83 -12.74
N GLU A 5 12.65 25.29 -13.94
CA GLU A 5 12.32 23.89 -14.26
C GLU A 5 13.04 22.90 -13.33
N GLN A 6 14.34 23.13 -13.06
CA GLN A 6 15.11 22.28 -12.15
C GLN A 6 14.62 22.39 -10.70
N TYR A 7 14.27 23.60 -10.26
CA TYR A 7 13.71 23.84 -8.93
C TYR A 7 12.36 23.14 -8.75
N ILE A 8 11.44 23.31 -9.70
CA ILE A 8 10.12 22.66 -9.70
C ILE A 8 10.27 21.15 -9.72
N LYS A 9 11.15 20.62 -10.58
CA LYS A 9 11.40 19.17 -10.65
C LYS A 9 11.78 18.61 -9.28
N LYS A 10 12.65 19.30 -8.53
CA LYS A 10 13.01 18.88 -7.18
C LYS A 10 11.81 18.92 -6.22
N ILE A 11 10.97 19.95 -6.26
CA ILE A 11 9.74 20.02 -5.44
C ILE A 11 8.83 18.82 -5.73
N VAL A 12 8.53 18.62 -7.02
CA VAL A 12 7.60 17.59 -7.48
C VAL A 12 8.16 16.18 -7.19
N ASP A 13 9.48 15.99 -7.25
CA ASP A 13 10.12 14.73 -6.88
C ASP A 13 10.03 14.39 -5.37
N HIS A 14 9.76 15.37 -4.51
CA HIS A 14 9.49 15.14 -3.08
C HIS A 14 8.05 14.69 -2.79
N THR A 15 7.15 14.71 -3.78
CA THR A 15 5.75 14.30 -3.62
C THR A 15 5.51 12.83 -4.00
N ASP A 16 4.50 12.22 -3.38
CA ASP A 16 4.04 10.85 -3.64
C ASP A 16 3.08 10.72 -4.84
N CYS A 17 3.05 11.74 -5.70
CA CYS A 17 2.21 11.82 -6.89
C CYS A 17 2.62 10.83 -7.99
N THR A 18 1.65 10.42 -8.81
CA THR A 18 1.87 9.67 -10.06
C THR A 18 2.53 10.56 -11.12
N LYS A 19 3.04 9.98 -12.21
CA LYS A 19 3.68 10.74 -13.29
C LYS A 19 2.77 11.86 -13.83
N ASP A 20 1.51 11.53 -14.08
CA ASP A 20 0.53 12.49 -14.62
C ASP A 20 0.22 13.59 -13.58
N GLU A 21 0.01 13.22 -12.31
CA GLU A 21 -0.19 14.19 -11.23
C GLU A 21 1.05 15.09 -11.01
N LYS A 22 2.25 14.55 -11.24
CA LYS A 22 3.51 15.31 -11.17
C LYS A 22 3.64 16.29 -12.33
N GLU A 23 3.18 15.94 -13.51
CA GLU A 23 3.13 16.84 -14.67
C GLU A 23 2.14 17.97 -14.43
N ASP A 24 0.93 17.65 -13.96
CA ASP A 24 -0.08 18.66 -13.60
C ASP A 24 0.44 19.62 -12.50
N LEU A 25 1.04 19.08 -11.44
CA LEU A 25 1.61 19.87 -10.36
C LEU A 25 2.79 20.72 -10.85
N ALA A 26 3.64 20.20 -11.73
CA ALA A 26 4.75 20.95 -12.30
C ALA A 26 4.24 22.14 -13.15
N GLU A 27 3.17 21.94 -13.92
CA GLU A 27 2.53 23.00 -14.70
C GLU A 27 2.00 24.11 -13.79
N GLU A 28 1.25 23.76 -12.73
CA GLU A 28 0.72 24.73 -11.77
C GLU A 28 1.83 25.52 -11.06
N LEU A 29 2.88 24.84 -10.59
CA LEU A 29 4.02 25.48 -9.95
C LEU A 29 4.80 26.39 -10.92
N THR A 30 4.87 26.02 -12.21
CA THR A 30 5.52 26.83 -13.24
C THR A 30 4.80 28.15 -13.42
N VAL A 31 3.46 28.12 -13.55
CA VAL A 31 2.64 29.33 -13.69
C VAL A 31 2.86 30.29 -12.51
N HIS A 32 2.88 29.78 -11.27
CA HIS A 32 3.10 30.63 -10.10
C HIS A 32 4.50 31.26 -10.05
N LEU A 33 5.54 30.51 -10.41
CA LEU A 33 6.91 31.03 -10.44
C LEU A 33 7.13 32.02 -11.59
N GLU A 34 6.50 31.80 -12.74
CA GLU A 34 6.51 32.74 -13.87
C GLU A 34 5.85 34.06 -13.50
N ILE A 35 4.70 34.04 -12.80
CA ILE A 35 4.04 35.25 -12.30
C ILE A 35 4.97 36.03 -11.37
N LEU A 36 5.61 35.37 -10.39
CA LEU A 36 6.54 36.02 -9.47
C LEU A 36 7.77 36.60 -10.19
N MET A 37 8.30 35.88 -11.18
CA MET A 37 9.40 36.35 -12.01
C MET A 37 8.99 37.61 -12.79
N GLU A 38 7.83 37.62 -13.43
CA GLU A 38 7.32 38.79 -14.16
C GLU A 38 7.08 40.00 -13.26
N GLU A 39 6.58 39.78 -12.04
CA GLU A 39 6.40 40.84 -11.04
C GLU A 39 7.75 41.46 -10.65
N ASN A 40 8.78 40.64 -10.42
CA ASN A 40 10.13 41.11 -10.12
C ASN A 40 10.77 41.85 -11.30
N MET A 41 10.54 41.40 -12.54
CA MET A 41 10.99 42.12 -13.73
C MET A 41 10.30 43.48 -13.88
N LYS A 42 9.01 43.59 -13.54
CA LYS A 42 8.29 44.88 -13.51
C LYS A 42 8.84 45.85 -12.47
N LEU A 43 9.48 45.35 -11.41
CA LEU A 43 10.21 46.17 -10.42
C LEU A 43 11.61 46.61 -10.89
N GLY A 44 12.00 46.26 -12.11
CA GLY A 44 13.26 46.68 -12.72
C GLY A 44 14.42 45.70 -12.51
N MET A 45 14.17 44.51 -11.96
CA MET A 45 15.18 43.46 -11.85
C MET A 45 15.53 42.88 -13.23
N SER A 46 16.78 42.45 -13.41
CA SER A 46 17.14 41.64 -14.57
C SER A 46 16.46 40.26 -14.51
N GLU A 47 16.34 39.57 -15.65
CA GLU A 47 15.71 38.24 -15.70
C GLU A 47 16.35 37.24 -14.72
N GLN A 48 17.68 37.24 -14.60
CA GLN A 48 18.39 36.34 -13.67
C GLN A 48 18.12 36.68 -12.21
N GLU A 49 18.12 37.97 -11.85
CA GLU A 49 17.80 38.42 -10.49
C GLU A 49 16.34 38.12 -10.15
N ALA A 50 15.42 38.30 -11.10
CA ALA A 50 14.01 38.01 -10.94
C ALA A 50 13.75 36.52 -10.72
N ILE A 51 14.47 35.62 -11.40
CA ILE A 51 14.39 34.16 -11.19
C ILE A 51 14.86 33.79 -9.79
N GLN A 52 16.02 34.30 -9.37
CA GLN A 52 16.58 33.99 -8.04
C GLN A 52 15.68 34.52 -6.93
N GLU A 53 15.14 35.72 -7.10
CA GLU A 53 14.20 36.32 -6.14
C GLU A 53 12.88 35.56 -6.12
N ALA A 54 12.33 35.15 -7.26
CA ALA A 54 11.14 34.32 -7.32
C ALA A 54 11.33 32.99 -6.56
N ILE A 55 12.43 32.28 -6.81
CA ILE A 55 12.76 31.03 -6.10
C ILE A 55 12.93 31.29 -4.60
N ARG A 56 13.62 32.37 -4.21
CA ARG A 56 13.85 32.73 -2.81
C ARG A 56 12.55 33.01 -2.07
N VAL A 57 11.62 33.75 -2.70
CA VAL A 57 10.31 34.08 -2.14
C VAL A 57 9.43 32.83 -2.09
N PHE A 58 9.50 31.96 -3.09
CA PHE A 58 8.74 30.72 -3.13
C PHE A 58 9.15 29.73 -2.02
N GLY A 59 10.44 29.67 -1.68
CA GLY A 59 10.95 28.92 -0.53
C GLY A 59 11.92 27.81 -0.91
N SER A 60 12.29 26.95 0.04
CA SER A 60 13.21 25.83 -0.24
C SER A 60 12.47 24.66 -0.91
N GLU A 61 13.11 23.98 -1.87
CA GLU A 61 12.48 22.86 -2.59
C GLU A 61 11.97 21.75 -1.65
N ASN A 62 12.71 21.45 -0.58
CA ASN A 62 12.36 20.40 0.37
C ASN A 62 11.17 20.82 1.24
N THR A 63 11.15 22.07 1.73
CA THR A 63 10.07 22.58 2.57
C THR A 63 8.76 22.65 1.80
N ILE A 64 8.79 23.17 0.57
CA ILE A 64 7.60 23.27 -0.27
C ILE A 64 7.13 21.87 -0.69
N GLY A 65 8.06 20.98 -1.06
CA GLY A 65 7.73 19.58 -1.35
C GLY A 65 7.04 18.87 -0.19
N ASP A 66 7.56 18.99 1.03
CA ASP A 66 6.97 18.38 2.24
C ASP A 66 5.60 19.01 2.57
N GLN A 67 5.46 20.34 2.45
CA GLN A 67 4.17 21.02 2.67
C GLN A 67 3.11 20.59 1.65
N LEU A 68 3.46 20.49 0.37
CA LEU A 68 2.58 20.00 -0.68
C LEU A 68 2.21 18.54 -0.42
N GLN A 69 3.18 17.69 -0.05
CA GLN A 69 2.93 16.30 0.30
C GLN A 69 1.97 16.18 1.48
N GLN A 70 2.16 17.00 2.53
CA GLN A 70 1.30 16.98 3.71
C GLN A 70 -0.10 17.55 3.42
N ALA A 71 -0.22 18.53 2.53
CA ALA A 71 -1.49 19.06 2.08
C ALA A 71 -2.29 18.05 1.25
N MET A 72 -1.61 17.32 0.35
CA MET A 72 -2.24 16.32 -0.52
C MET A 72 -2.49 14.98 0.17
N PHE A 73 -1.56 14.54 1.03
CA PHE A 73 -1.58 13.23 1.68
C PHE A 73 -1.12 13.33 3.15
N PRO A 74 -1.96 13.85 4.07
CA PRO A 74 -1.58 14.07 5.45
C PRO A 74 -1.07 12.79 6.14
N TYR A 75 0.13 12.87 6.73
CA TYR A 75 0.77 11.82 7.54
C TYR A 75 1.03 10.47 6.82
N ARG A 76 0.86 10.40 5.50
CA ARG A 76 0.98 9.14 4.75
C ARG A 76 2.40 8.57 4.82
N ARG A 77 3.41 9.42 4.67
CA ARG A 77 4.82 9.04 4.66
C ARG A 77 5.27 8.58 6.03
N GLU A 78 4.91 9.33 7.06
CA GLU A 78 5.20 9.06 8.46
C GLU A 78 4.57 7.73 8.87
N LEU A 79 3.30 7.50 8.53
CA LEU A 79 2.62 6.24 8.83
C LEU A 79 3.28 5.05 8.15
N LEU A 80 3.72 5.18 6.89
CA LEU A 80 4.45 4.11 6.18
C LEU A 80 5.82 3.82 6.83
N ILE A 81 6.56 4.85 7.26
CA ILE A 81 7.82 4.67 7.98
C ILE A 81 7.56 3.95 9.31
N THR A 82 6.56 4.40 10.08
CA THR A 82 6.17 3.75 11.34
C THR A 82 5.79 2.29 11.12
N ILE A 83 4.93 1.99 10.14
CA ILE A 83 4.56 0.62 9.78
C ILE A 83 5.79 -0.21 9.45
N SER A 84 6.69 0.30 8.61
CA SER A 84 7.89 -0.43 8.19
C SER A 84 8.80 -0.77 9.37
N LEU A 85 9.07 0.20 10.25
CA LEU A 85 9.93 0.00 11.42
C LEU A 85 9.28 -0.92 12.46
N SER A 86 7.99 -0.70 12.76
CA SER A 86 7.23 -1.56 13.69
C SER A 86 7.13 -2.98 13.17
N PHE A 87 6.90 -3.18 11.88
CA PHE A 87 6.83 -4.50 11.25
C PHE A 87 8.15 -5.26 11.35
N ILE A 88 9.29 -4.61 11.07
CA ILE A 88 10.62 -5.22 11.23
C ILE A 88 10.86 -5.58 12.71
N ALA A 89 10.62 -4.64 13.62
CA ALA A 89 10.84 -4.85 15.05
C ALA A 89 9.99 -6.01 15.61
N LEU A 90 8.71 -6.06 15.23
CA LEU A 90 7.80 -7.14 15.61
C LEU A 90 8.21 -8.48 15.01
N SER A 91 8.72 -8.51 13.78
CA SER A 91 9.20 -9.75 13.16
C SER A 91 10.38 -10.34 13.94
N PHE A 92 11.33 -9.51 14.38
CA PHE A 92 12.42 -9.96 15.27
C PHE A 92 11.92 -10.40 16.65
N ALA A 93 10.97 -9.66 17.24
CA ALA A 93 10.40 -10.00 18.53
C ALA A 93 9.62 -11.32 18.51
N ALA A 94 8.74 -11.50 17.52
CA ALA A 94 7.96 -12.72 17.32
C ALA A 94 8.88 -13.92 17.08
N TYR A 95 9.87 -13.78 16.19
CA TYR A 95 10.87 -14.81 15.95
C TYR A 95 11.63 -15.20 17.22
N SER A 96 12.06 -14.21 18.02
CA SER A 96 12.82 -14.47 19.26
C SER A 96 11.96 -15.22 20.28
N VAL A 97 10.72 -14.79 20.50
CA VAL A 97 9.79 -15.48 21.42
C VAL A 97 9.54 -16.91 20.95
N TYR A 98 9.30 -17.11 19.67
CA TYR A 98 9.08 -18.45 19.13
C TYR A 98 10.34 -19.34 19.24
N LEU A 99 11.52 -18.81 18.93
CA LEU A 99 12.80 -19.54 19.06
C LEU A 99 13.08 -19.96 20.51
N PHE A 100 12.84 -19.07 21.48
CA PHE A 100 13.14 -19.38 22.88
C PHE A 100 12.12 -20.32 23.53
N ASN A 101 10.86 -20.32 23.08
CA ASN A 101 9.81 -21.14 23.68
C ASN A 101 9.59 -22.48 22.95
N VAL A 102 9.71 -22.49 21.62
CA VAL A 102 9.42 -23.66 20.78
C VAL A 102 10.70 -24.34 20.29
N HIS A 103 11.84 -23.64 20.32
CA HIS A 103 13.16 -24.14 19.88
C HIS A 103 13.29 -24.51 18.39
N GLU A 104 12.24 -24.27 17.59
CA GLU A 104 12.19 -24.64 16.16
C GLU A 104 11.79 -23.45 15.27
N ALA A 105 12.51 -22.34 15.36
CA ALA A 105 12.25 -21.18 14.50
C ALA A 105 13.02 -21.26 13.17
N SER A 106 12.31 -21.07 12.06
CA SER A 106 12.93 -20.98 10.73
C SER A 106 13.49 -19.57 10.47
N ASN A 107 14.79 -19.47 10.20
CA ASN A 107 15.41 -18.19 9.81
C ASN A 107 14.80 -17.61 8.52
N VAL A 108 14.22 -18.46 7.65
CA VAL A 108 13.69 -18.05 6.34
C VAL A 108 12.53 -17.07 6.49
N GLU A 109 11.65 -17.32 7.45
CA GLU A 109 10.49 -16.46 7.72
C GLU A 109 10.91 -15.06 8.18
N LEU A 110 11.83 -14.99 9.14
CA LEU A 110 12.39 -13.73 9.61
C LEU A 110 13.04 -12.95 8.47
N LEU A 111 13.85 -13.61 7.63
CA LEU A 111 14.50 -12.96 6.49
C LEU A 111 13.47 -12.38 5.52
N ILE A 112 12.44 -13.15 5.16
CA ILE A 112 11.37 -12.68 4.27
C ILE A 112 10.70 -11.43 4.84
N ASN A 113 10.29 -11.46 6.11
CA ASN A 113 9.62 -10.32 6.75
C ASN A 113 10.54 -9.10 6.84
N VAL A 114 11.83 -9.28 7.16
CA VAL A 114 12.80 -8.18 7.19
C VAL A 114 13.00 -7.58 5.79
N PHE A 115 13.11 -8.40 4.74
CA PHE A 115 13.23 -7.90 3.36
C PHE A 115 11.98 -7.14 2.93
N ILE A 116 10.77 -7.60 3.30
CA ILE A 116 9.52 -6.89 3.03
C ILE A 116 9.53 -5.53 3.74
N GLY A 117 9.86 -5.49 5.03
CA GLY A 117 9.89 -4.27 5.83
C GLY A 117 10.94 -3.27 5.31
N LEU A 118 12.14 -3.73 4.96
CA LEU A 118 13.18 -2.88 4.35
C LEU A 118 12.77 -2.38 2.97
N GLY A 119 12.10 -3.24 2.18
CA GLY A 119 11.52 -2.85 0.89
C GLY A 119 10.49 -1.73 1.06
N LEU A 120 9.61 -1.84 2.05
CA LEU A 120 8.59 -0.83 2.35
C LEU A 120 9.24 0.48 2.82
N LEU A 121 10.23 0.41 3.70
CA LEU A 121 10.99 1.58 4.17
C LEU A 121 11.70 2.28 2.99
N THR A 122 12.37 1.50 2.14
CA THR A 122 13.08 2.02 0.97
C THR A 122 12.12 2.64 -0.03
N ALA A 123 11.00 1.97 -0.34
CA ALA A 123 9.98 2.50 -1.25
C ALA A 123 9.30 3.78 -0.70
N THR A 124 9.31 3.96 0.62
CA THR A 124 8.76 5.15 1.28
C THR A 124 9.76 6.31 1.27
N VAL A 125 11.05 6.05 1.54
CA VAL A 125 12.08 7.09 1.66
C VAL A 125 12.69 7.47 0.31
N SER A 126 12.83 6.53 -0.62
CA SER A 126 13.46 6.79 -1.91
C SER A 126 12.46 7.31 -2.94
N SER A 127 12.80 8.43 -3.58
CA SER A 127 12.05 9.01 -4.71
C SER A 127 12.28 8.25 -6.03
N THR A 128 13.19 7.27 -6.05
CA THR A 128 13.68 6.59 -7.25
C THR A 128 12.60 5.75 -7.97
N PHE A 129 11.50 5.40 -7.31
CA PHE A 129 10.44 4.54 -7.86
C PHE A 129 9.34 5.31 -8.62
N ASN A 130 9.70 6.35 -9.38
CA ASN A 130 8.77 7.40 -9.80
C ASN A 130 7.52 6.91 -10.58
N THR A 131 7.62 5.87 -11.41
CA THR A 131 6.50 5.47 -12.30
C THR A 131 5.62 4.34 -11.75
N ARG A 132 6.10 3.55 -10.76
CA ARG A 132 5.37 2.37 -10.23
C ARG A 132 5.27 2.34 -8.70
N ARG A 133 5.65 3.41 -8.01
CA ARG A 133 5.68 3.48 -6.54
C ARG A 133 4.40 3.02 -5.88
N LYS A 134 3.23 3.46 -6.37
CA LYS A 134 1.92 3.08 -5.82
C LYS A 134 1.71 1.55 -5.85
N LEU A 135 2.03 0.93 -6.99
CA LEU A 135 1.94 -0.52 -7.14
C LEU A 135 2.93 -1.22 -6.22
N VAL A 136 4.19 -0.75 -6.19
CA VAL A 136 5.24 -1.33 -5.35
C VAL A 136 4.87 -1.26 -3.86
N ILE A 137 4.44 -0.09 -3.38
CA ILE A 137 4.00 0.09 -1.98
C ILE A 137 2.80 -0.81 -1.68
N ASN A 138 1.79 -0.87 -2.56
CA ASN A 138 0.63 -1.73 -2.33
C ASN A 138 0.99 -3.21 -2.30
N SER A 139 1.85 -3.67 -3.20
CA SER A 139 2.34 -5.05 -3.20
C SER A 139 3.11 -5.36 -1.91
N LEU A 140 3.99 -4.45 -1.47
CA LEU A 140 4.75 -4.61 -0.22
C LEU A 140 3.83 -4.58 1.01
N LEU A 141 2.80 -3.74 1.03
CA LEU A 141 1.79 -3.72 2.10
C LEU A 141 0.98 -5.03 2.15
N VAL A 142 0.61 -5.61 1.01
CA VAL A 142 -0.05 -6.93 0.98
C VAL A 142 0.88 -8.02 1.52
N LEU A 143 2.16 -8.02 1.12
CA LEU A 143 3.14 -8.96 1.66
C LEU A 143 3.38 -8.75 3.16
N ALA A 144 3.43 -7.51 3.63
CA ALA A 144 3.55 -7.19 5.05
C ALA A 144 2.30 -7.63 5.85
N LEU A 145 1.10 -7.53 5.26
CA LEU A 145 -0.12 -8.05 5.86
C LEU A 145 -0.02 -9.57 6.04
N LEU A 146 0.45 -10.30 5.03
CA LEU A 146 0.68 -11.75 5.12
C LEU A 146 1.71 -12.10 6.19
N GLY A 147 2.85 -11.38 6.21
CA GLY A 147 3.89 -11.59 7.21
C GLY A 147 3.42 -11.28 8.63
N SER A 148 2.58 -10.27 8.82
CA SER A 148 2.00 -9.92 10.12
C SER A 148 1.03 -10.99 10.61
N VAL A 149 0.13 -11.48 9.73
CA VAL A 149 -0.74 -12.62 10.07
C VAL A 149 0.08 -13.85 10.49
N MET A 150 1.19 -14.12 9.80
CA MET A 150 2.08 -15.23 10.13
C MET A 150 2.78 -15.03 11.50
N ASN A 151 3.32 -13.84 11.75
CA ASN A 151 3.88 -13.47 13.06
C ASN A 151 2.84 -13.65 14.19
N GLY A 152 1.61 -13.17 13.98
CA GLY A 152 0.52 -13.31 14.94
C GLY A 152 0.15 -14.77 15.22
N MET A 153 0.17 -15.63 14.20
CA MET A 153 -0.05 -17.07 14.37
C MET A 153 1.08 -17.75 15.16
N MET A 154 2.35 -17.44 14.87
CA MET A 154 3.49 -17.95 15.64
C MET A 154 3.39 -17.55 17.11
N LEU A 155 3.06 -16.28 17.36
CA LEU A 155 2.87 -15.76 18.70
C LEU A 155 1.72 -16.48 19.41
N ALA A 156 0.57 -16.66 18.76
CA ALA A 156 -0.58 -17.35 19.34
C ALA A 156 -0.30 -18.81 19.74
N TYR A 157 0.69 -19.46 19.14
CA TYR A 157 1.13 -20.80 19.52
C TYR A 157 2.01 -20.83 20.79
N THR A 158 2.51 -19.69 21.24
CA THR A 158 3.39 -19.57 22.41
C THR A 158 2.64 -19.12 23.66
N ASP A 159 2.70 -19.90 24.73
CA ASP A 159 2.07 -19.55 26.02
C ASP A 159 3.07 -18.80 26.92
N HIS A 160 3.32 -17.53 26.59
CA HIS A 160 4.22 -16.67 27.37
C HIS A 160 3.56 -15.31 27.65
N TYR A 161 3.81 -14.72 28.83
CA TYR A 161 3.15 -13.46 29.24
C TYR A 161 3.42 -12.30 28.27
N PHE A 162 4.61 -12.28 27.67
CA PHE A 162 5.02 -11.26 26.70
C PHE A 162 4.29 -11.39 25.34
N THR A 163 3.76 -12.58 25.03
CA THR A 163 3.07 -12.87 23.77
C THR A 163 1.82 -12.00 23.59
N GLN A 164 1.03 -11.79 24.65
CA GLN A 164 -0.20 -10.99 24.57
C GLN A 164 0.09 -9.53 24.18
N PHE A 165 1.17 -8.96 24.72
CA PHE A 165 1.61 -7.62 24.36
C PHE A 165 2.06 -7.54 22.89
N LEU A 166 2.83 -8.53 22.42
CA LEU A 166 3.26 -8.57 21.02
C LEU A 166 2.09 -8.78 20.05
N LEU A 167 1.11 -9.63 20.40
CA LEU A 167 -0.11 -9.82 19.61
C LEU A 167 -0.91 -8.52 19.49
N PHE A 168 -1.07 -7.77 20.58
CA PHE A 168 -1.73 -6.47 20.53
C PHE A 168 -1.02 -5.50 19.59
N MET A 169 0.32 -5.45 19.64
CA MET A 169 1.11 -4.59 18.75
C MET A 169 1.05 -5.06 17.28
N ASP A 170 1.09 -6.36 17.04
CA ASP A 170 0.94 -6.96 15.71
C ASP A 170 -0.44 -6.64 15.11
N TYR A 171 -1.52 -6.76 15.87
CA TYR A 171 -2.85 -6.33 15.41
C TYR A 171 -2.92 -4.82 15.14
N GLY A 172 -2.21 -4.00 15.91
CA GLY A 172 -2.08 -2.57 15.64
C GLY A 172 -1.40 -2.30 14.30
N VAL A 173 -0.29 -2.99 14.00
CA VAL A 173 0.41 -2.90 12.71
C VAL A 173 -0.44 -3.44 11.57
N LEU A 174 -1.12 -4.57 11.76
CA LEU A 174 -2.04 -5.16 10.78
C LEU A 174 -3.17 -4.19 10.42
N LEU A 175 -3.79 -3.55 11.41
CA LEU A 175 -4.81 -2.53 11.18
C LEU A 175 -4.24 -1.33 10.42
N ALA A 176 -3.06 -0.85 10.79
CA ALA A 176 -2.39 0.26 10.10
C ALA A 176 -2.06 -0.09 8.64
N ILE A 177 -1.62 -1.32 8.35
CA ILE A 177 -1.40 -1.82 6.98
C ILE A 177 -2.70 -1.81 6.18
N ILE A 178 -3.81 -2.30 6.75
CA ILE A 178 -5.12 -2.28 6.08
C ILE A 178 -5.56 -0.85 5.79
N ILE A 179 -5.47 0.06 6.77
CA ILE A 179 -5.79 1.47 6.59
C ILE A 179 -4.96 2.05 5.44
N MET A 180 -3.65 1.77 5.42
CA MET A 180 -2.76 2.24 4.36
C MET A 180 -3.13 1.67 3.00
N LEU A 181 -3.48 0.39 2.88
CA LEU A 181 -3.93 -0.21 1.61
C LEU A 181 -5.15 0.53 1.03
N TYR A 182 -6.09 0.94 1.88
CA TYR A 182 -7.24 1.76 1.44
C TYR A 182 -6.81 3.18 1.07
N LEU A 183 -6.01 3.84 1.90
CA LEU A 183 -5.57 5.22 1.67
C LEU A 183 -4.75 5.34 0.38
N THR A 184 -3.77 4.46 0.18
CA THR A 184 -2.95 4.46 -1.03
C THR A 184 -3.79 4.21 -2.26
N THR A 185 -4.77 3.30 -2.20
CA THR A 185 -5.55 2.91 -3.39
C THR A 185 -6.63 3.94 -3.73
N LEU A 186 -7.34 4.48 -2.74
CA LEU A 186 -8.50 5.36 -2.93
C LEU A 186 -8.17 6.84 -3.14
N HIS A 187 -6.99 7.32 -2.72
CA HIS A 187 -6.68 8.76 -2.69
C HIS A 187 -5.92 9.28 -3.93
N SER A 188 -5.85 8.56 -5.06
CA SER A 188 -4.99 8.95 -6.21
C SER A 188 -5.63 9.86 -7.27
N THR A 189 -6.30 10.93 -6.88
CA THR A 189 -6.79 11.93 -7.85
C THR A 189 -6.84 13.28 -7.16
N TYR A 190 -5.69 13.94 -6.99
CA TYR A 190 -5.67 15.34 -6.55
C TYR A 190 -5.81 16.29 -7.75
N PHE A 191 -5.14 16.00 -8.87
CA PHE A 191 -5.10 16.90 -10.04
C PHE A 191 -5.96 16.44 -11.24
N ASN A 192 -5.98 15.15 -11.54
CA ASN A 192 -6.76 14.62 -12.66
C ASN A 192 -8.09 14.02 -12.19
N LYS A 193 -9.17 14.81 -12.27
CA LYS A 193 -10.60 14.52 -11.98
C LYS A 193 -10.86 13.65 -10.74
N PRO A 194 -11.55 14.15 -9.70
CA PRO A 194 -11.89 13.32 -8.54
C PRO A 194 -12.58 12.05 -9.01
N PHE A 195 -12.10 10.89 -8.56
CA PHE A 195 -12.76 9.61 -8.85
C PHE A 195 -14.27 9.77 -8.67
N SER A 196 -15.02 9.36 -9.69
CA SER A 196 -16.48 9.29 -9.56
C SER A 196 -16.81 8.43 -8.33
N LYS A 197 -17.92 8.73 -7.64
CA LYS A 197 -18.37 7.94 -6.48
C LYS A 197 -18.37 6.42 -6.79
N LEU A 198 -18.66 6.07 -8.04
CA LEU A 198 -18.62 4.71 -8.54
C LEU A 198 -17.21 4.11 -8.57
N GLN A 199 -16.19 4.81 -9.05
CA GLN A 199 -14.81 4.30 -9.07
C GLN A 199 -14.25 4.11 -7.66
N LYS A 200 -14.56 5.02 -6.73
CA LYS A 200 -14.21 4.84 -5.31
C LYS A 200 -14.88 3.59 -4.74
N LEU A 201 -16.17 3.41 -5.01
CA LEU A 201 -16.91 2.22 -4.60
C LEU A 201 -16.30 0.95 -5.21
N MET A 202 -15.93 0.96 -6.50
CA MET A 202 -15.26 -0.18 -7.14
C MET A 202 -13.99 -0.59 -6.43
N HIS A 203 -13.06 0.36 -6.24
CA HIS A 203 -11.79 0.06 -5.60
C HIS A 203 -12.00 -0.40 -4.16
N PHE A 204 -12.91 0.25 -3.42
CA PHE A 204 -13.27 -0.16 -2.07
C PHE A 204 -13.81 -1.61 -2.04
N THR A 205 -14.78 -1.95 -2.89
CA THR A 205 -15.35 -3.30 -2.96
C THR A 205 -14.32 -4.34 -3.35
N ASN A 206 -13.40 -4.00 -4.26
CA ASN A 206 -12.37 -4.94 -4.71
C ASN A 206 -11.29 -5.18 -3.66
N ILE A 207 -10.85 -4.14 -2.96
CA ILE A 207 -9.91 -4.30 -1.83
C ILE A 207 -10.56 -5.14 -0.74
N THR A 208 -11.82 -4.84 -0.39
CA THR A 208 -12.55 -5.60 0.63
C THR A 208 -12.70 -7.07 0.23
N ALA A 209 -13.14 -7.34 -1.01
CA ALA A 209 -13.27 -8.70 -1.53
C ALA A 209 -11.92 -9.42 -1.56
N GLY A 210 -10.85 -8.72 -1.98
CA GLY A 210 -9.50 -9.26 -1.99
C GLY A 210 -9.01 -9.66 -0.59
N LEU A 211 -9.25 -8.82 0.43
CA LEU A 211 -8.90 -9.14 1.81
C LEU A 211 -9.69 -10.34 2.34
N VAL A 212 -10.99 -10.43 2.06
CA VAL A 212 -11.83 -11.57 2.46
C VAL A 212 -11.37 -12.86 1.80
N ILE A 213 -11.12 -12.82 0.49
CA ILE A 213 -10.63 -13.98 -0.27
C ILE A 213 -9.26 -14.39 0.25
N LEU A 214 -8.35 -13.45 0.49
CA LEU A 214 -7.02 -13.72 1.04
C LEU A 214 -7.11 -14.39 2.42
N ALA A 215 -7.95 -13.87 3.31
CA ALA A 215 -8.17 -14.45 4.64
C ALA A 215 -8.74 -15.88 4.55
N ALA A 216 -9.72 -16.10 3.67
CA ALA A 216 -10.28 -17.44 3.44
C ALA A 216 -9.24 -18.41 2.86
N THR A 217 -8.49 -17.99 1.84
CA THR A 217 -7.38 -18.76 1.24
C THR A 217 -6.35 -19.13 2.31
N LEU A 218 -5.91 -18.19 3.15
CA LEU A 218 -4.96 -18.47 4.23
C LEU A 218 -5.50 -19.46 5.24
N PHE A 219 -6.76 -19.30 5.67
CA PHE A 219 -7.42 -20.21 6.60
C PHE A 219 -7.40 -21.65 6.07
N PHE A 220 -7.75 -21.85 4.79
CA PHE A 220 -7.75 -23.17 4.18
C PHE A 220 -6.35 -23.73 3.93
N VAL A 221 -5.40 -22.91 3.49
CA VAL A 221 -4.00 -23.34 3.35
C VAL A 221 -3.49 -23.88 4.70
N TRP A 222 -3.76 -23.17 5.79
CA TRP A 222 -3.40 -23.62 7.13
C TRP A 222 -4.10 -24.90 7.55
N GLY A 223 -5.43 -24.99 7.36
CA GLY A 223 -6.17 -26.20 7.67
C GLY A 223 -5.62 -27.42 6.93
N ILE A 224 -5.33 -27.29 5.64
CA ILE A 224 -4.73 -28.38 4.86
C ILE A 224 -3.30 -28.69 5.32
N LEU A 225 -2.47 -27.69 5.59
CA LEU A 225 -1.11 -27.94 6.08
C LEU A 225 -1.12 -28.68 7.43
N LEU A 226 -2.04 -28.33 8.33
CA LEU A 226 -2.15 -28.93 9.66
C LEU A 226 -2.62 -30.39 9.60
N PHE A 227 -3.62 -30.71 8.75
CA PHE A 227 -4.22 -32.05 8.71
C PHE A 227 -3.72 -32.95 7.57
N GLY A 228 -3.37 -32.37 6.43
CA GLY A 228 -3.04 -33.08 5.19
C GLY A 228 -1.59 -32.95 4.74
N GLY A 229 -0.80 -32.07 5.38
CA GLY A 229 0.59 -31.80 5.02
C GLY A 229 0.74 -31.10 3.66
N LEU A 230 1.99 -31.03 3.18
CA LEU A 230 2.30 -30.39 1.89
C LEU A 230 1.89 -31.31 0.74
N SER A 231 0.86 -30.92 -0.02
CA SER A 231 0.39 -31.66 -1.20
C SER A 231 0.17 -30.74 -2.39
N TRP A 232 0.19 -31.30 -3.60
CA TRP A 232 -0.16 -30.57 -4.83
C TRP A 232 -1.58 -29.98 -4.79
N GLY A 233 -2.47 -30.59 -4.00
CA GLY A 233 -3.82 -30.09 -3.77
C GLY A 233 -3.87 -28.67 -3.18
N LEU A 234 -2.84 -28.24 -2.45
CA LEU A 234 -2.75 -26.87 -1.91
C LEU A 234 -2.78 -25.80 -2.99
N THR A 235 -2.29 -26.11 -4.20
CA THR A 235 -2.29 -25.15 -5.31
C THR A 235 -3.70 -24.74 -5.73
N PHE A 236 -4.70 -25.63 -5.59
CA PHE A 236 -6.08 -25.35 -5.95
C PHE A 236 -6.73 -24.30 -5.04
N ILE A 237 -6.25 -24.12 -3.80
CA ILE A 237 -6.78 -23.10 -2.87
C ILE A 237 -6.48 -21.67 -3.38
N PHE A 238 -5.49 -21.50 -4.25
CA PHE A 238 -5.14 -20.21 -4.84
C PHE A 238 -5.96 -19.84 -6.09
N ILE A 239 -6.77 -20.77 -6.64
CA ILE A 239 -7.68 -20.48 -7.77
C ILE A 239 -8.60 -19.29 -7.47
N PRO A 240 -9.31 -19.24 -6.32
CA PRO A 240 -10.03 -18.05 -5.84
C PRO A 240 -9.30 -16.73 -6.05
N LEU A 241 -8.04 -16.68 -5.62
CA LEU A 241 -7.20 -15.49 -5.66
C LEU A 241 -6.89 -15.10 -7.10
N LEU A 242 -6.53 -16.08 -7.94
CA LEU A 242 -6.24 -15.85 -9.36
C LEU A 242 -7.47 -15.34 -10.12
N ILE A 243 -8.63 -15.93 -9.89
CA ILE A 243 -9.90 -15.47 -10.48
C ILE A 243 -10.18 -14.03 -10.05
N TRP A 244 -10.00 -13.71 -8.76
CA TRP A 244 -10.19 -12.35 -8.26
C TRP A 244 -9.24 -11.34 -8.93
N ILE A 245 -7.95 -11.66 -9.08
CA ILE A 245 -6.98 -10.81 -9.78
C ILE A 245 -7.41 -10.54 -11.23
N ILE A 246 -7.80 -11.59 -11.95
CA ILE A 246 -8.24 -11.47 -13.36
C ILE A 246 -9.49 -10.58 -13.46
N LEU A 247 -10.49 -10.81 -12.61
CA LEU A 247 -11.71 -10.01 -12.60
C LEU A 247 -11.43 -8.54 -12.26
N TYR A 248 -10.53 -8.28 -11.31
CA TYR A 248 -10.14 -6.91 -10.98
C TYR A 248 -9.48 -6.20 -12.16
N ILE A 249 -8.56 -6.87 -12.88
CA ILE A 249 -7.91 -6.33 -14.08
C ILE A 249 -8.97 -5.98 -15.15
N ILE A 250 -9.92 -6.88 -15.39
CA ILE A 250 -11.03 -6.63 -16.34
C ILE A 250 -11.86 -5.42 -15.88
N GLN A 251 -12.20 -5.33 -14.60
CA GLN A 251 -13.03 -4.25 -14.08
C GLN A 251 -12.37 -2.87 -14.21
N VAL A 252 -11.06 -2.78 -13.96
CA VAL A 252 -10.27 -1.55 -14.12
C VAL A 252 -10.23 -1.11 -15.59
N ASN A 253 -10.11 -2.05 -16.53
CA ASN A 253 -10.04 -1.74 -17.96
C ASN A 253 -11.37 -1.30 -18.56
N PHE A 254 -12.51 -1.84 -18.11
CA PHE A 254 -13.81 -1.61 -18.75
C PHE A 254 -14.69 -0.53 -18.10
N GLN A 255 -14.43 -0.16 -16.83
CA GLN A 255 -15.12 0.93 -16.07
C GLN A 255 -16.66 1.00 -16.23
N ASN A 256 -17.33 -0.13 -16.48
CA ASN A 256 -18.76 -0.21 -16.78
C ASN A 256 -19.59 -0.55 -15.52
N LYS A 257 -20.62 0.25 -15.23
CA LYS A 257 -21.55 0.07 -14.08
C LYS A 257 -22.09 -1.36 -13.95
N ILE A 258 -22.54 -1.95 -15.06
CA ILE A 258 -23.13 -3.29 -15.07
C ILE A 258 -22.07 -4.32 -14.69
N LEU A 259 -20.88 -4.20 -15.29
CA LEU A 259 -19.77 -5.12 -15.08
C LEU A 259 -19.30 -5.09 -13.61
N ILE A 260 -19.33 -3.92 -12.96
CA ILE A 260 -18.99 -3.76 -11.54
C ILE A 260 -19.96 -4.52 -10.63
N TYR A 261 -21.28 -4.34 -10.83
CA TYR A 261 -22.28 -5.02 -10.02
C TYR A 261 -22.29 -6.53 -10.26
N SER A 262 -22.08 -6.96 -11.52
CA SER A 262 -21.98 -8.38 -11.87
C SER A 262 -20.77 -9.05 -11.21
N ILE A 263 -19.61 -8.37 -11.18
CA ILE A 263 -18.41 -8.89 -10.52
C ILE A 263 -18.60 -8.97 -9.00
N PHE A 264 -19.22 -7.96 -8.38
CA PHE A 264 -19.53 -8.01 -6.95
C PHE A 264 -20.47 -9.16 -6.58
N ALA A 265 -21.53 -9.35 -7.36
CA ALA A 265 -22.46 -10.46 -7.19
C ALA A 265 -21.75 -11.81 -7.35
N LEU A 266 -20.85 -11.93 -8.35
CA LEU A 266 -20.04 -13.12 -8.55
C LEU A 266 -19.13 -13.41 -7.35
N TYR A 267 -18.49 -12.40 -6.75
CA TYR A 267 -17.69 -12.58 -5.54
C TYR A 267 -18.53 -13.07 -4.35
N THR A 268 -19.72 -12.50 -4.16
CA THR A 268 -20.60 -12.90 -3.05
C THR A 268 -21.07 -14.35 -3.23
N LEU A 269 -21.45 -14.72 -4.45
CA LEU A 269 -21.81 -16.11 -4.78
C LEU A 269 -20.63 -17.06 -4.60
N PHE A 270 -19.42 -16.64 -4.99
CA PHE A 270 -18.23 -17.47 -4.89
C PHE A 270 -17.79 -17.71 -3.44
N VAL A 271 -17.75 -16.65 -2.61
CA VAL A 271 -17.49 -16.78 -1.17
C VAL A 271 -18.58 -17.63 -0.51
N GLY A 272 -19.85 -17.41 -0.87
CA GLY A 272 -20.97 -18.24 -0.41
C GLY A 272 -20.83 -19.71 -0.80
N ALA A 273 -20.39 -20.00 -2.04
CA ALA A 273 -20.17 -21.36 -2.53
C ALA A 273 -19.01 -22.06 -1.80
N ILE A 274 -17.91 -21.34 -1.51
CA ILE A 274 -16.81 -21.87 -0.69
C ILE A 274 -17.34 -22.22 0.71
N ILE A 275 -18.03 -21.30 1.37
CA ILE A 275 -18.57 -21.55 2.71
C ILE A 275 -19.52 -22.75 2.70
N LEU A 276 -20.43 -22.84 1.72
CA LEU A 276 -21.35 -23.96 1.58
C LEU A 276 -20.63 -25.30 1.31
N PHE A 277 -19.61 -25.30 0.44
CA PHE A 277 -18.82 -26.50 0.18
C PHE A 277 -18.18 -27.06 1.45
N PHE A 278 -17.72 -26.19 2.36
CA PHE A 278 -17.12 -26.60 3.62
C PHE A 278 -18.13 -26.89 4.74
N LEU A 279 -19.30 -26.25 4.74
CA LEU A 279 -20.38 -26.53 5.69
C LEU A 279 -21.13 -27.83 5.39
N PHE A 280 -21.07 -28.31 4.15
CA PHE A 280 -21.63 -29.60 3.74
C PHE A 280 -20.50 -30.55 3.35
N PRO A 281 -19.67 -31.02 4.31
CA PRO A 281 -18.70 -32.07 4.04
C PRO A 281 -19.50 -33.34 3.75
N TYR A 282 -19.72 -33.61 2.48
CA TYR A 282 -20.20 -34.85 1.88
C TYR A 282 -20.79 -35.87 2.87
N ASN A 283 -22.12 -35.85 3.05
CA ASN A 283 -22.94 -37.03 3.40
C ASN A 283 -23.01 -38.02 2.22
N LEU A 284 -21.91 -38.15 1.48
CA LEU A 284 -21.76 -38.92 0.25
C LEU A 284 -20.48 -39.77 0.41
N MET A 285 -20.48 -40.55 1.49
CA MET A 285 -19.79 -41.84 1.60
C MET A 285 -20.85 -42.88 1.96
#